data_AF-A0A5E4XDN1-F1
#
_entry.id   AF-A0A5E4XDN1-F1
#
_cell.length_a   1.000
_cell.length_b   1.000
_cell.length_c   1.000
_cell.angle_alpha   90.00
_cell.angle_beta   90.00
_cell.angle_gamma   90.00
#
_symmetry.space_group_name_H-M   'P 1'
#
loop_
_entity.id
_entity.type
_entity.pdbx_description
1 polymer ?
#
loop_
_entity_poly.entity_id
_entity_poly.type
_entity_poly.pdbx_seq_one_letter_code
_entity_poly.pdbx_strand_id
1 'polypeptide(L)'
;MSSNPTLIEVRDLLILVDRLIAELERAGEDASNYKEINRSKNILINNDMRAMKNVRRHIFFDFRTIEDKMICDNFVNKAMDDICDFFDNHEAFST
;
A
#
# COMPACT_ATOMS: atom_id res chain seq x y z
N MET A 1 -10.93 20.23 3.66
CA MET A 1 -9.73 20.49 2.83
C MET A 1 -8.82 19.29 3.02
N SER A 2 -8.44 18.58 1.96
CA SER A 2 -7.46 17.49 2.09
C SER A 2 -6.13 18.10 2.48
N SER A 3 -5.67 17.79 3.69
CA SER A 3 -4.31 18.08 4.12
C SER A 3 -3.36 17.24 3.25
N ASN A 4 -2.25 17.84 2.83
CA ASN A 4 -1.17 17.08 2.21
C ASN A 4 -0.55 16.17 3.27
N PRO A 5 -0.20 14.91 2.95
CA PRO A 5 0.48 14.06 3.90
C PRO A 5 1.89 14.60 4.22
N THR A 6 2.29 14.43 5.47
CA THR A 6 3.61 14.77 5.98
C THR A 6 4.66 13.77 5.50
N LEU A 7 5.93 14.17 5.55
CA LEU A 7 7.05 13.26 5.20
C LEU A 7 7.13 12.04 6.12
N ILE A 8 6.67 12.15 7.38
CA ILE A 8 6.63 11.04 8.33
C ILE A 8 5.56 10.03 7.87
N GLU A 9 4.35 10.50 7.59
CA GLU A 9 3.27 9.64 7.11
C GLU A 9 3.62 8.94 5.78
N VAL A 10 4.26 9.66 4.85
CA VAL A 10 4.74 9.07 3.57
C VAL A 10 5.77 7.97 3.83
N ARG A 11 6.72 8.20 4.74
CA ARG A 11 7.73 7.21 5.12
C ARG A 11 7.09 5.98 5.78
N ASP A 12 6.16 6.19 6.70
CA ASP A 12 5.51 5.10 7.44
C ASP A 12 4.69 4.23 6.48
N LEU A 13 3.94 4.84 5.55
CA LEU A 13 3.23 4.09 4.51
C LEU A 13 4.19 3.33 3.59
N LEU A 14 5.34 3.92 3.23
CA LEU A 14 6.36 3.23 2.42
C LEU A 14 6.88 1.97 3.12
N ILE A 15 7.13 2.02 4.43
CA ILE A 15 7.56 0.86 5.22
C ILE A 15 6.49 -0.24 5.20
N LEU A 16 5.21 0.13 5.32
CA LEU A 16 4.11 -0.84 5.27
C LEU A 16 3.98 -1.48 3.89
N VAL A 17 4.12 -0.69 2.82
CA VAL A 17 4.11 -1.18 1.44
C VAL A 17 5.28 -2.13 1.18
N ASP A 18 6.49 -1.79 1.63
CA ASP A 18 7.66 -2.66 1.51
C ASP A 18 7.47 -3.98 2.26
N ARG A 19 6.85 -3.93 3.45
CA ARG A 19 6.51 -5.13 4.21
C ARG A 19 5.51 -6.00 3.45
N LEU A 20 4.44 -5.44 2.91
CA LEU A 20 3.46 -6.22 2.13
C LEU A 20 4.13 -6.93 0.95
N ILE A 21 5.00 -6.23 0.20
CA ILE A 21 5.75 -6.82 -0.91
C ILE A 21 6.59 -8.02 -0.43
N ALA A 22 7.33 -7.86 0.67
CA ALA A 22 8.16 -8.93 1.21
C ALA A 22 7.34 -10.14 1.69
N GLU A 23 6.17 -9.91 2.29
CA GLU A 23 5.28 -10.99 2.72
C GLU A 23 4.65 -11.73 1.52
N LEU A 24 4.30 -11.02 0.43
CA LEU A 24 3.84 -11.63 -0.82
C LEU A 24 4.92 -12.51 -1.44
N GLU A 25 6.15 -12.01 -1.53
CA GLU A 25 7.30 -12.80 -2.02
C GLU A 25 7.54 -14.04 -1.16
N ARG A 26 7.42 -13.91 0.17
CA ARG A 26 7.56 -15.06 1.09
C ARG A 26 6.43 -16.07 0.94
N ALA A 27 5.23 -15.63 0.57
CA ALA A 27 4.09 -16.50 0.26
C ALA A 27 4.22 -17.19 -1.12
N GLY A 28 5.30 -16.94 -1.86
CA GLY A 28 5.57 -17.53 -3.17
C GLY A 28 5.00 -16.73 -4.35
N GLU A 29 4.50 -15.52 -4.10
CA GLU A 29 4.00 -14.64 -5.14
C GLU A 29 5.14 -13.83 -5.77
N ASP A 30 5.04 -13.58 -7.08
CA ASP A 30 5.90 -12.61 -7.74
C ASP A 30 5.35 -11.20 -7.53
N ALA A 31 6.10 -10.36 -6.80
CA ALA A 31 5.77 -8.97 -6.51
C ALA A 31 5.47 -8.15 -7.78
N SER A 32 6.05 -8.51 -8.93
CA SER A 32 5.83 -7.81 -10.21
C SER A 32 4.39 -7.92 -10.73
N ASN A 33 3.62 -8.90 -10.24
CA ASN A 33 2.20 -9.05 -10.54
C ASN A 33 1.34 -7.95 -9.91
N TYR A 34 1.83 -7.30 -8.85
CA TYR A 34 1.12 -6.26 -8.10
C TYR A 34 1.58 -4.87 -8.55
N LYS A 35 1.19 -4.51 -9.77
CA LYS A 35 1.67 -3.30 -10.47
C LYS A 35 1.27 -2.02 -9.76
N GLU A 36 0.10 -1.98 -9.12
CA GLU A 36 -0.42 -0.78 -8.48
C GLU A 36 0.20 -0.56 -7.09
N ILE A 37 0.57 -1.62 -6.38
CA ILE A 37 1.42 -1.57 -5.17
C ILE A 37 2.80 -1.04 -5.52
N ASN A 38 3.44 -1.57 -6.58
CA ASN A 38 4.75 -1.08 -7.03
C ASN A 38 4.69 0.37 -7.52
N ARG A 39 3.60 0.77 -8.20
CA ARG A 39 3.36 2.15 -8.58
C ARG A 39 3.23 3.06 -7.37
N SER A 40 2.49 2.63 -6.35
CA SER A 40 2.31 3.35 -5.10
C SER A 40 3.62 3.55 -4.36
N LYS A 41 4.45 2.49 -4.27
CA LYS A 41 5.81 2.58 -3.75
C LYS A 41 6.65 3.65 -4.46
N ASN A 42 6.60 3.71 -5.79
CA ASN A 42 7.32 4.73 -6.56
C ASN A 42 6.80 6.15 -6.29
N ILE A 43 5.50 6.34 -6.11
CA ILE A 43 4.92 7.65 -5.75
C ILE A 43 5.44 8.10 -4.38
N LEU A 44 5.48 7.18 -3.40
CA LEU A 44 5.96 7.43 -2.04
C LEU A 44 7.45 7.77 -2.02
N ILE A 45 8.30 6.99 -2.71
CA ILE A 45 9.75 7.24 -2.81
C ILE A 45 10.04 8.62 -3.43
N ASN A 46 9.30 8.99 -4.47
CA ASN A 46 9.51 10.27 -5.16
C ASN A 46 8.83 11.46 -4.47
N ASN A 47 8.06 11.23 -3.40
CA ASN A 47 7.22 12.24 -2.77
C ASN A 47 6.35 13.01 -3.78
N ASP A 48 5.78 12.31 -4.76
CA ASP A 48 4.92 12.95 -5.78
C ASP A 48 3.56 13.30 -5.18
N MET A 49 3.48 14.50 -4.61
CA MET A 49 2.28 15.02 -3.95
C MET A 49 1.06 15.08 -4.87
N ARG A 50 1.24 15.21 -6.19
CA ARG A 50 0.11 15.23 -7.14
C ARG A 50 -0.49 13.84 -7.32
N ALA A 51 0.36 12.82 -7.31
CA ALA A 51 -0.04 11.43 -7.45
C ALA A 51 -0.44 10.78 -6.11
N MET A 52 -0.02 11.36 -4.98
CA MET A 52 -0.24 10.83 -3.62
C MET A 52 -1.71 10.55 -3.29
N LYS A 53 -2.62 11.41 -3.76
CA LYS A 53 -4.08 11.22 -3.62
C LYS A 53 -4.60 9.91 -4.24
N ASN A 54 -3.86 9.30 -5.16
CA ASN A 54 -4.29 8.05 -5.79
C ASN A 54 -3.71 6.81 -5.11
N VAL A 55 -2.79 6.95 -4.14
CA VAL A 55 -2.07 5.84 -3.53
C VAL A 55 -3.03 4.84 -2.88
N ARG A 56 -4.01 5.30 -2.09
CA ARG A 56 -5.03 4.42 -1.48
C ARG A 56 -5.77 3.59 -2.53
N ARG A 57 -6.24 4.24 -3.59
CA ARG A 57 -6.94 3.57 -4.69
C ARG A 57 -6.07 2.54 -5.40
N HIS A 58 -4.81 2.86 -5.67
CA HIS A 58 -3.87 1.96 -6.33
C HIS A 58 -3.60 0.71 -5.47
N ILE A 59 -3.31 0.90 -4.18
CA ILE A 59 -3.07 -0.23 -3.28
C ILE A 59 -4.31 -1.13 -3.15
N PHE A 60 -5.49 -0.54 -2.96
CA PHE A 60 -6.73 -1.32 -2.85
C PHE A 60 -7.13 -2.06 -4.14
N PHE A 61 -6.64 -1.63 -5.31
CA PHE A 61 -6.84 -2.39 -6.54
C PHE A 61 -6.12 -3.74 -6.48
N ASP A 62 -4.87 -3.74 -6.01
CA ASP A 62 -4.10 -4.98 -5.87
C ASP A 62 -4.54 -5.81 -4.66
N PHE A 63 -5.11 -5.20 -3.61
CA PHE A 63 -5.71 -5.95 -2.50
C PHE A 63 -6.83 -6.88 -2.99
N ARG A 64 -7.70 -6.40 -3.89
CA ARG A 64 -8.71 -7.24 -4.53
C ARG A 64 -8.08 -8.39 -5.30
N THR A 65 -6.97 -8.14 -6.00
CA THR A 65 -6.24 -9.19 -6.71
C THR A 65 -5.69 -10.25 -5.74
N ILE A 66 -5.19 -9.85 -4.58
CA ILE A 66 -4.71 -10.76 -3.53
C ILE A 66 -5.86 -11.59 -2.96
N GLU A 67 -7.00 -10.95 -2.68
CA GLU A 67 -8.22 -11.61 -2.21
C GLU A 67 -8.79 -12.59 -3.25
N ASP A 68 -8.84 -12.18 -4.52
CA ASP A 68 -9.33 -13.00 -5.65
C ASP A 68 -8.45 -14.24 -5.88
N LYS A 69 -7.15 -14.12 -5.61
CA LYS A 69 -6.21 -15.25 -5.63
C LYS A 69 -6.34 -16.17 -4.41
N MET A 70 -7.16 -15.81 -3.42
CA MET A 70 -7.34 -16.54 -2.17
C MET A 70 -6.01 -16.83 -1.45
N ILE A 71 -5.12 -15.83 -1.42
CA ILE A 71 -3.84 -15.95 -0.69
C ILE A 71 -4.14 -16.00 0.81
N CYS A 72 -4.18 -17.22 1.37
CA CYS A 72 -4.45 -17.47 2.79
C CYS A 72 -3.15 -17.47 3.61
N ASP A 73 -2.33 -16.42 3.50
CA ASP A 73 -1.13 -16.24 4.33
C ASP A 73 -1.40 -15.20 5.44
N ASN A 74 -1.21 -15.61 6.70
CA ASN A 74 -1.52 -14.77 7.87
C ASN A 74 -0.71 -13.47 7.91
N PHE A 75 0.51 -13.47 7.38
CA PHE A 75 1.36 -12.29 7.40
C PHE A 75 1.04 -11.34 6.25
N VAL A 76 0.66 -11.85 5.08
CA VAL A 76 0.08 -11.04 4.00
C VAL A 76 -1.18 -10.34 4.48
N ASN A 77 -2.11 -11.09 5.08
CA ASN A 77 -3.35 -10.53 5.63
C ASN A 77 -3.05 -9.45 6.68
N LYS A 78 -2.15 -9.73 7.62
CA LYS A 78 -1.73 -8.73 8.62
C LYS A 78 -1.10 -7.49 7.98
N ALA A 79 -0.29 -7.63 6.94
CA ALA A 79 0.31 -6.49 6.25
C ALA A 79 -0.76 -5.64 5.52
N MET A 80 -1.79 -6.28 4.96
CA MET A 80 -2.95 -5.58 4.38
C MET A 80 -3.75 -4.82 5.45
N ASP A 81 -4.02 -5.47 6.59
CA ASP A 81 -4.72 -4.86 7.73
C ASP A 81 -3.95 -3.65 8.27
N ASP A 82 -2.64 -3.78 8.48
CA ASP A 82 -1.78 -2.68 8.95
C ASP A 82 -1.83 -1.46 8.00
N ILE A 83 -1.96 -1.68 6.67
CA ILE A 83 -2.13 -0.62 5.67
C ILE A 83 -3.53 -0.01 5.71
N CYS A 84 -4.58 -0.82 5.87
CA CYS A 84 -5.95 -0.33 6.04
C CYS A 84 -6.06 0.56 7.29
N ASP A 85 -5.54 0.08 8.42
CA ASP A 85 -5.49 0.84 9.67
C ASP A 85 -4.72 2.16 9.49
N PHE A 86 -3.61 2.14 8.75
CA PHE A 86 -2.90 3.37 8.41
C PHE A 86 -3.80 4.34 7.65
N PHE A 87 -4.49 3.89 6.59
CA PHE A 87 -5.32 4.77 5.79
C PHE A 87 -6.53 5.33 6.54
N ASP A 88 -7.11 4.56 7.45
CA ASP A 88 -8.25 4.99 8.25
C ASP A 88 -7.86 6.01 9.33
N ASN A 89 -6.60 6.00 9.77
CA ASN A 89 -6.06 6.97 10.73
C ASN A 89 -5.43 8.21 10.09
N HIS A 90 -5.26 8.24 8.76
CA HIS A 90 -4.59 9.35 8.06
C HIS A 90 -5.48 9.92 6.93
N GLU A 91 -6.26 10.96 7.25
CA GLU A 91 -7.18 11.64 6.32
C GLU A 91 -6.49 12.14 5.04
N ALA A 92 -5.20 12.45 5.11
CA ALA A 92 -4.40 12.92 3.98
C ALA A 92 -4.34 11.93 2.80
N PHE A 93 -4.65 10.65 3.04
CA PHE A 93 -4.71 9.59 2.04
C PHE A 93 -6.14 9.07 1.79
N SER A 94 -7.16 9.71 2.38
CA SER A 94 -8.54 9.20 2.37
C SER A 94 -9.41 9.70 1.20
N THR A 95 -8.88 10.59 0.35
CA THR A 95 -9.58 11.18 -0.82
C THR A 95 -9.49 10.36 -2.09
#